data_AF-A0A2U3F0J8-F1
#
_entry.id   AF-A0A2U3F0J8-F1
#
_cell.length_a   1.000
_cell.length_b   1.000
_cell.length_c   1.000
_cell.angle_alpha   90.00
_cell.angle_beta   90.00
_cell.angle_gamma   90.00
#
_symmetry.space_group_name_H-M   'P 1'
#
loop_
_entity.id
_entity.type
_entity.pdbx_description
1 polymer ?
#
loop_
_entity_poly.entity_id
_entity_poly.type
_entity_poly.pdbx_seq_one_letter_code
_entity_poly.pdbx_strand_id
1 'polypeptide(L)' 'MINIETVILCLYEAIVLFMIIRVMWVHRKRQKVLRCMGLFFYNRLPGHNEMLFKFWVWDINKFIK' A
#
# COMPACT_ATOMS: atom_id res chain seq x y z
N MET A 1 3.04 -18.69 -30.37
CA MET A 1 4.31 -18.50 -29.64
C MET A 1 4.20 -17.16 -28.93
N ILE A 2 4.16 -17.12 -27.60
CA ILE A 2 4.03 -15.84 -26.86
C ILE A 2 5.35 -15.09 -27.02
N ASN A 3 5.28 -13.85 -27.51
CA ASN A 3 6.45 -13.03 -27.73
C ASN A 3 7.00 -12.52 -26.39
N ILE A 4 8.32 -12.46 -26.24
CA ILE A 4 8.99 -12.02 -25.00
C ILE A 4 8.55 -10.59 -24.64
N GLU A 5 8.37 -9.73 -25.65
CA GLU A 5 7.87 -8.37 -25.49
C GLU A 5 6.48 -8.33 -24.83
N THR A 6 5.59 -9.25 -25.22
CA THR A 6 4.24 -9.37 -24.63
C THR A 6 4.32 -9.79 -23.16
N VAL A 7 5.24 -10.69 -22.81
CA VAL A 7 5.44 -11.11 -21.41
C VAL A 7 5.94 -9.93 -20.56
N ILE A 8 6.88 -9.14 -21.08
CA ILE A 8 7.43 -7.97 -20.39
C ILE A 8 6.33 -6.91 -20.15
N LEU A 9 5.50 -6.64 -21.17
CA LEU A 9 4.39 -5.70 -21.06
C LEU A 9 3.37 -6.15 -20.00
N CYS A 10 2.96 -7.41 -20.01
CA CYS A 10 2.03 -7.94 -19.00
C CYS A 10 2.60 -7.86 -17.57
N LEU A 11 3.90 -8.14 -17.40
CA LEU A 11 4.56 -8.01 -16.09
C LEU A 11 4.58 -6.56 -15.62
N TYR A 12 4.90 -5.62 -16.52
CA TYR A 12 4.89 -4.20 -16.20
C TYR A 12 3.49 -3.73 -15.78
N GLU A 13 2.45 -4.09 -16.52
CA GLU A 13 1.07 -3.76 -16.17
C GLU A 13 0.65 -4.33 -14.82
N ALA A 14 1.03 -5.59 -14.53
CA ALA A 14 0.74 -6.22 -13.26
C ALA A 14 1.40 -5.48 -12.07
N ILE A 15 2.66 -5.04 -12.24
CA ILE A 15 3.38 -4.26 -11.23
C ILE A 15 2.71 -2.89 -11.02
N VAL A 16 2.34 -2.21 -12.10
CA VAL A 16 1.66 -0.91 -12.03
C VAL A 16 0.30 -1.06 -11.32
N LEU A 17 -0.50 -2.05 -11.70
CA LEU A 17 -1.80 -2.33 -11.08
C LEU A 17 -1.64 -2.62 -9.59
N PHE A 18 -0.65 -3.44 -9.23
CA PHE A 18 -0.33 -3.75 -7.84
C PHE A 18 0.03 -2.48 -7.05
N MET A 19 0.86 -1.60 -7.61
CA MET A 19 1.23 -0.33 -6.97
C MET A 19 0.01 0.59 -6.78
N ILE A 20 -0.90 0.68 -7.75
CA ILE A 20 -2.14 1.46 -7.62
C ILE A 20 -3.00 0.91 -6.47
N ILE A 21 -3.20 -0.42 -6.43
CA ILE A 21 -3.95 -1.09 -5.37
C ILE A 21 -3.30 -0.80 -4.00
N ARG A 22 -1.97 -0.85 -3.93
CA ARG A 22 -1.21 -0.57 -2.70
C ARG A 22 -1.39 0.87 -2.25
N VAL A 23 -1.34 1.84 -3.15
CA VAL A 23 -1.57 3.27 -2.85
C VAL A 23 -2.97 3.49 -2.29
N MET A 24 -3.98 2.94 -2.97
CA MET A 24 -5.37 3.04 -2.52
C MET A 24 -5.56 2.40 -1.14
N TRP A 25 -4.94 1.25 -0.91
CA TRP A 25 -5.01 0.56 0.37
C TRP A 25 -4.38 1.38 1.49
N VAL A 26 -3.16 1.92 1.30
CA VAL A 26 -2.48 2.75 2.30
C VAL A 26 -3.33 3.98 2.63
N HIS A 27 -3.85 4.66 1.61
CA HIS A 27 -4.69 5.84 1.82
C HIS A 27 -5.95 5.51 2.62
N ARG A 28 -6.70 4.47 2.22
CA ARG A 28 -7.91 4.03 2.93
C ARG A 28 -7.64 3.66 4.38
N LYS A 29 -6.52 2.99 4.64
CA LYS A 29 -6.14 2.57 5.98
C LYS A 29 -5.78 3.74 6.88
N ARG A 30 -4.94 4.66 6.40
CA ARG A 30 -4.61 5.89 7.15
C ARG A 30 -5.86 6.72 7.45
N GLN A 31 -6.76 6.87 6.47
CA GLN A 31 -8.05 7.53 6.68
C GLN A 31 -8.93 6.81 7.71
N LYS A 32 -8.98 5.48 7.68
CA LYS A 32 -9.74 4.70 8.67
C LYS A 32 -9.21 4.91 10.09
N VAL A 33 -7.89 4.92 10.27
CA VAL A 33 -7.26 5.17 11.58
C VAL A 33 -7.58 6.59 12.05
N LEU A 34 -7.43 7.59 11.18
CA LEU A 34 -7.76 8.97 11.52
C LEU A 34 -9.23 9.12 11.96
N ARG A 35 -10.16 8.51 11.22
CA ARG A 35 -11.61 8.60 11.49
C ARG A 35 -12.05 7.80 12.72
N CYS A 36 -11.53 6.58 12.91
CA CYS A 36 -12.01 5.67 13.95
C CYS A 36 -11.25 5.80 15.27
N MET A 37 -9.96 6.16 15.22
CA MET A 37 -9.07 6.15 16.40
C MET A 37 -8.53 7.56 16.72
N GLY A 38 -8.63 8.50 15.78
CA GLY A 38 -8.23 9.88 15.98
C GLY A 38 -6.76 10.15 15.63
N LEU A 39 -6.37 11.40 15.84
CA LEU A 39 -5.09 11.95 15.37
C LEU A 39 -3.87 11.30 16.04
N PHE A 40 -3.98 10.92 17.32
CA PHE A 40 -2.89 10.29 18.07
C PHE A 40 -2.41 8.99 17.42
N PHE A 41 -3.34 8.08 17.10
CA PHE A 41 -3.01 6.81 16.44
C PHE A 41 -2.62 6.99 14.98
N TYR A 42 -3.17 8.01 14.30
CA TYR A 42 -2.75 8.35 12.95
C TYR A 42 -1.28 8.76 12.89
N ASN A 43 -0.79 9.51 13.87
CA ASN A 43 0.60 9.94 13.94
C ASN A 43 1.57 8.81 14.33
N ARG A 44 1.07 7.71 14.92
CA ARG A 44 1.85 6.49 15.16
C ARG A 44 2.04 5.63 13.91
N LEU A 45 1.24 5.84 12.87
CA LEU A 45 1.42 5.11 11.62
C LEU A 45 2.73 5.51 10.94
N PRO A 46 3.40 4.57 10.25
CA PRO A 46 4.53 4.89 9.39
C PRO A 46 4.14 5.93 8.34
N GLY A 47 5.14 6.65 7.82
CA GLY A 47 4.93 7.62 6.75
C GLY A 47 4.27 6.97 5.52
N HIS A 48 3.57 7.76 4.70
CA HIS A 48 2.84 7.24 3.53
C HIS A 48 3.75 6.38 2.63
N ASN A 49 4.90 6.94 2.24
CA ASN A 49 5.89 6.28 1.39
C ASN A 49 6.45 5.02 2.06
N GLU A 50 6.64 5.08 3.38
CA GLU A 50 7.08 3.91 4.13
C GLU A 50 6.05 2.78 4.04
N MET A 51 4.76 3.07 4.27
CA MET A 51 3.69 2.07 4.10
C MET A 51 3.55 1.56 2.67
N LEU A 52 3.86 2.38 1.66
CA LEU A 52 3.81 2.02 0.24
C LEU A 52 4.91 1.01 -0.12
N PHE A 53 6.17 1.35 0.14
CA PHE A 53 7.32 0.59 -0.33
C PHE A 53 7.66 -0.62 0.56
N LYS A 54 7.29 -0.56 1.84
CA LYS A 54 7.63 -1.62 2.79
C LYS A 54 6.53 -2.69 2.87
N PHE A 55 6.80 -3.85 2.27
CA PHE A 55 5.90 -5.02 2.25
C PHE A 55 5.57 -5.64 3.62
N TRP A 56 6.28 -5.31 4.70
CA TRP A 56 5.89 -5.74 6.06
C TRP A 56 4.84 -4.83 6.72
N VAL A 57 4.51 -3.67 6.12
CA VAL A 57 3.48 -2.73 6.63
C VAL A 57 2.07 -3.13 6.19
N TRP A 58 1.80 -4.42 6.00
CA TRP A 58 0.46 -4.92 5.70
C TRP A 58 -0.38 -5.05 6.96
N ASP A 59 0.26 -5.32 8.11
CA ASP A 59 -0.41 -5.40 9.39
C ASP A 59 -0.32 -4.06 10.14
N ILE A 60 -1.31 -3.21 9.87
CA ILE A 60 -1.41 -1.88 10.49
C ILE A 60 -1.71 -1.98 11.99
N ASN A 61 -2.31 -3.07 12.45
CA ASN A 61 -2.67 -3.22 13.86
C ASN A 61 -1.43 -3.26 14.75
N LYS A 62 -0.26 -3.66 14.22
CA LYS A 62 1.02 -3.61 14.93
C LYS A 62 1.45 -2.21 15.38
N PHE A 63 1.00 -1.17 14.68
CA PHE A 63 1.39 0.22 14.95
C PHE A 63 0.41 0.97 15.85
N ILE A 64 -0.77 0.38 16.08
CA ILE A 64 -1.89 0.99 16.80
C ILE A 64 -2.09 0.32 18.17
N LYS A 65 -1.36 -0.77 18.44
CA LYS A 65 -1.39 -1.45 19.73
C LYS A 65 -0.80 -0.61 20.86
#